data_AF-A0A7S2Y9R2-F1
#
_entry.id   AF-A0A7S2Y9R2-F1
#
_cell.length_a   1.000
_cell.length_b   1.000
_cell.length_c   1.000
_cell.angle_alpha   90.00
_cell.angle_beta   90.00
_cell.angle_gamma   90.00
#
_symmetry.space_group_name_H-M   'P 1'
#
loop_
_entity.id
_entity.type
_entity.pdbx_description
1 polymer ?
#
loop_
_entity_poly.entity_id
_entity_poly.type
_entity_poly.pdbx_seq_one_letter_code
_entity_poly.pdbx_strand_id
1 'polypeptide(L)'
;MASRVAPVQIAYMGFPASTGASFIDYMICDKVVVPPTQPRIRKYYSEHLILMPHCYFVNSHKYLAGAAPGETTHTPRLSREAQGLPVNGFVFCCHSRPEKIDPSTFRSWLQVLTKLRQQGDIPSQTNAVLWLLRSGDAMEHNLRQIAKEEFGLE
;
A
#
# COMPACT_ATOMS: atom_id res chain seq x y z
N MET A 1 -24.87 0.39 -13.45
CA MET A 1 -24.08 0.03 -14.66
C MET A 1 -24.79 -1.02 -15.51
N ALA A 2 -25.42 -2.04 -14.92
CA ALA A 2 -26.13 -3.08 -15.69
C ALA A 2 -27.26 -2.55 -16.61
N SER A 3 -27.95 -1.48 -16.20
CA SER A 3 -29.01 -0.85 -17.01
C SER A 3 -28.53 -0.13 -18.28
N ARG A 4 -27.22 -0.14 -18.58
CA ARG A 4 -26.58 0.47 -19.75
C ARG A 4 -27.11 1.87 -20.09
N VAL A 5 -27.06 2.77 -19.11
CA VAL A 5 -27.56 4.15 -19.26
C VAL A 5 -26.73 5.02 -20.22
N ALA A 6 -25.54 4.55 -20.58
CA ALA A 6 -24.67 5.16 -21.59
C ALA A 6 -24.34 4.12 -22.68
N PRO A 7 -24.17 4.55 -23.95
CA PRO A 7 -23.86 3.64 -25.05
C PRO A 7 -22.48 2.96 -24.87
N VAL A 8 -21.54 3.66 -24.24
CA VAL A 8 -20.20 3.16 -23.89
C VAL A 8 -19.99 3.32 -22.39
N GLN A 9 -19.60 2.24 -21.72
CA GLN A 9 -19.28 2.23 -20.30
C GLN A 9 -17.83 1.78 -20.10
N ILE A 10 -17.04 2.56 -19.35
CA ILE A 10 -15.60 2.33 -19.16
C ILE A 10 -15.30 2.21 -17.66
N ALA A 11 -14.63 1.14 -17.27
CA ALA A 11 -14.09 0.97 -15.92
C ALA A 11 -12.73 1.67 -15.79
N TYR A 12 -12.57 2.42 -14.70
CA TYR A 12 -11.33 3.13 -14.40
C TYR A 12 -11.16 3.34 -12.89
N MET A 13 -9.98 3.01 -12.36
CA MET A 13 -9.50 3.18 -10.97
C MET A 13 -10.32 2.59 -9.81
N GLY A 14 -11.62 2.33 -9.97
CA GLY A 14 -12.50 1.91 -8.87
C GLY A 14 -12.18 0.52 -8.31
N PHE A 15 -12.01 -0.46 -9.20
CA PHE A 15 -11.68 -1.84 -8.83
C PHE A 15 -10.43 -2.29 -9.61
N PRO A 16 -9.34 -2.74 -8.95
CA PRO A 16 -8.07 -3.03 -9.62
C PRO A 16 -8.03 -4.43 -10.26
N ALA A 17 -9.12 -4.85 -10.89
CA ALA A 17 -9.24 -6.10 -11.64
C ALA A 17 -10.42 -6.00 -12.62
N SER A 18 -10.51 -6.96 -13.54
CA SER A 18 -11.66 -7.12 -14.44
C SER A 18 -12.98 -7.05 -13.69
N THR A 19 -13.96 -6.33 -14.24
CA THR A 19 -15.33 -6.30 -13.69
C THR A 19 -16.07 -7.62 -13.93
N GLY A 20 -15.63 -8.42 -14.91
CA GLY A 20 -16.32 -9.65 -15.33
C GLY A 20 -17.73 -9.39 -15.91
N ALA A 21 -18.09 -8.13 -16.13
CA ALA A 21 -19.44 -7.74 -16.49
C ALA A 21 -19.58 -7.55 -18.00
N SER A 22 -20.54 -8.24 -18.61
CA SER A 22 -20.85 -8.09 -20.05
C SER A 22 -21.35 -6.70 -20.45
N PHE A 23 -21.69 -5.86 -19.47
CA PHE A 23 -22.16 -4.49 -19.68
C PHE A 23 -21.08 -3.42 -19.53
N ILE A 24 -19.82 -3.78 -19.23
CA ILE A 24 -18.69 -2.83 -19.22
C ILE A 24 -17.84 -3.09 -20.47
N ASP A 25 -17.70 -2.08 -21.32
CA ASP A 25 -17.14 -2.27 -22.66
C ASP A 25 -15.61 -2.17 -22.65
N TYR A 26 -15.06 -1.22 -21.87
CA TYR A 26 -13.62 -0.94 -21.82
C TYR A 26 -13.09 -0.83 -20.39
N MET A 27 -11.77 -1.05 -20.24
CA MET A 27 -11.04 -0.73 -19.02
C MET A 27 -9.79 0.10 -19.35
N ILE A 28 -9.63 1.21 -18.64
CA ILE A 28 -8.40 2.03 -18.69
C ILE A 28 -7.37 1.43 -17.74
N CYS A 29 -6.21 1.05 -18.27
CA CYS A 29 -5.07 0.51 -17.54
C CYS A 29 -3.75 0.95 -18.20
N ASP A 30 -2.62 0.33 -17.88
CA ASP A 30 -1.33 0.60 -18.50
C ASP A 30 -0.51 -0.67 -18.77
N LYS A 31 0.66 -0.48 -19.38
CA LYS A 31 1.56 -1.57 -19.81
C LYS A 31 2.30 -2.25 -18.65
N VAL A 32 2.28 -1.67 -17.46
CA VAL A 32 2.91 -2.26 -16.27
C VAL A 32 1.91 -3.20 -15.58
N VAL A 33 0.69 -2.74 -15.36
CA VAL A 33 -0.37 -3.53 -14.70
C VAL A 33 -0.90 -4.63 -15.61
N VAL A 34 -1.12 -4.34 -16.89
CA VAL A 34 -1.62 -5.31 -17.87
C VAL A 34 -0.71 -5.34 -19.11
N PRO A 35 0.46 -6.00 -19.03
CA PRO A 35 1.44 -5.98 -20.11
C PRO A 35 0.90 -6.55 -21.42
N PRO A 36 1.12 -5.89 -22.58
CA PRO A 36 0.80 -6.45 -23.89
C PRO A 36 1.51 -7.78 -24.17
N THR A 37 2.70 -7.95 -23.60
CA THR A 37 3.56 -9.13 -23.76
C THR A 37 3.14 -10.32 -22.89
N GLN A 38 2.09 -10.19 -22.06
CA GLN A 38 1.62 -11.26 -21.18
C GLN A 38 0.17 -11.68 -21.49
N PRO A 39 -0.07 -12.47 -22.55
CA PRO A 39 -1.40 -12.95 -22.92
C PRO A 39 -2.12 -13.70 -21.79
N ARG A 40 -1.35 -14.38 -20.93
CA ARG A 40 -1.88 -15.11 -19.76
C ARG A 40 -2.59 -14.20 -18.75
N ILE A 41 -2.22 -12.93 -18.64
CA ILE A 41 -2.91 -11.98 -17.76
C ILE A 41 -4.12 -11.38 -18.51
N ARG A 42 -3.93 -10.97 -19.77
CA ARG A 42 -4.96 -10.30 -20.58
C ARG A 42 -6.22 -11.15 -20.76
N LYS A 43 -6.10 -12.48 -20.82
CA LYS A 43 -7.25 -13.40 -20.92
C LYS A 43 -8.23 -13.33 -19.74
N TYR A 44 -7.82 -12.76 -18.59
CA TYR A 44 -8.68 -12.61 -17.41
C TYR A 44 -9.48 -11.30 -17.42
N TYR A 45 -9.34 -10.46 -18.44
CA TYR A 45 -10.12 -9.24 -18.62
C TYR A 45 -11.24 -9.48 -19.62
N SER A 46 -12.47 -9.19 -19.21
CA SER A 46 -13.64 -9.26 -20.09
C SER A 46 -13.77 -8.01 -20.96
N GLU A 47 -13.23 -6.88 -20.49
CA GLU A 47 -13.29 -5.59 -21.15
C GLU A 47 -12.18 -5.44 -22.21
N HIS A 48 -12.44 -4.58 -23.20
CA HIS A 48 -11.39 -4.12 -24.10
C HIS A 48 -10.44 -3.15 -23.39
N LEU A 49 -9.14 -3.43 -23.47
CA LEU A 49 -8.13 -2.70 -22.71
C LEU A 49 -7.66 -1.43 -23.44
N ILE A 50 -7.83 -0.27 -22.80
CA ILE A 50 -7.26 1.00 -23.22
C ILE A 50 -6.00 1.25 -22.38
N LEU A 51 -4.85 1.30 -23.04
CA LEU A 51 -3.55 1.43 -22.38
C LEU A 51 -3.06 2.88 -22.38
N MET A 52 -2.91 3.46 -21.19
CA MET A 52 -2.25 4.75 -21.00
C MET A 52 -0.75 4.65 -21.33
N PRO A 53 -0.13 5.73 -21.84
CA PRO A 53 1.25 5.69 -22.33
C PRO A 53 2.29 5.43 -21.23
N HIS A 54 2.03 5.86 -20.00
CA HIS A 54 2.99 5.78 -18.88
C HIS A 54 2.40 5.13 -17.63
N CYS A 55 1.37 5.72 -17.04
CA CYS A 55 0.72 5.25 -15.82
C CYS A 55 -0.78 5.51 -15.92
N TYR A 56 -1.60 4.52 -15.57
CA TYR A 56 -3.05 4.69 -15.52
C TYR A 56 -3.51 5.37 -14.22
N PHE A 57 -2.69 5.37 -13.17
CA PHE A 57 -3.10 5.83 -11.86
C PHE A 57 -2.87 7.34 -11.70
N VAL A 58 -3.96 8.11 -11.75
CA VAL A 58 -3.90 9.56 -11.56
C VAL A 58 -3.82 9.90 -10.08
N ASN A 59 -2.82 10.71 -9.71
CA ASN A 59 -2.66 11.27 -8.37
C ASN A 59 -2.70 12.80 -8.42
N SER A 60 -3.14 13.43 -7.34
CA SER A 60 -3.13 14.90 -7.21
C SER A 60 -1.76 15.38 -6.75
N HIS A 61 -1.11 16.24 -7.54
CA HIS A 61 0.12 16.93 -7.15
C HIS A 61 -0.13 18.10 -6.17
N LYS A 62 -1.41 18.46 -5.93
CA LYS A 62 -1.77 19.56 -5.03
C LYS A 62 -1.55 19.21 -3.56
N TYR A 63 -1.49 17.93 -3.22
CA TYR A 63 -1.18 17.47 -1.86
C TYR A 63 0.30 17.10 -1.81
N LEU A 64 1.10 17.95 -1.17
CA LEU A 64 2.45 17.57 -0.78
C LEU A 64 2.37 16.42 0.22
N ALA A 65 3.30 15.47 0.13
CA ALA A 65 3.41 14.38 1.10
C ALA A 65 3.54 14.96 2.53
N GLY A 66 2.48 14.79 3.32
CA GLY A 66 2.38 15.28 4.70
C GLY A 66 1.36 16.38 4.96
N ALA A 67 0.68 16.91 3.93
CA ALA A 67 -0.41 17.87 4.11
C ALA A 67 -1.76 17.14 4.20
N ALA A 68 -2.40 17.16 5.37
CA ALA A 68 -3.79 16.76 5.54
C ALA A 68 -4.72 17.65 4.68
N PRO A 69 -5.97 17.23 4.39
CA PRO A 69 -6.93 18.07 3.69
C PRO A 69 -7.14 19.40 4.44
N GLY A 70 -6.66 20.50 3.87
CA GLY A 70 -6.69 21.84 4.50
C GLY A 70 -5.33 22.37 4.96
N GLU A 71 -4.28 21.55 4.93
CA GLU A 71 -2.92 21.95 5.27
C GLU A 71 -2.21 22.57 4.05
N THR A 72 -1.68 23.77 4.23
CA THR A 72 -0.87 24.46 3.21
C THR A 72 0.58 23.99 3.30
N THR A 73 1.40 24.42 2.32
CA THR A 73 2.86 24.22 2.28
C THR A 73 3.62 24.74 3.51
N HIS A 74 2.95 25.38 4.46
CA HIS A 74 3.51 26.01 5.66
C HIS A 74 3.21 25.26 6.96
N THR A 75 2.51 24.12 6.91
CA THR A 75 2.31 23.30 8.10
C THR A 75 3.60 22.58 8.49
N PRO A 76 4.13 22.81 9.71
CA PRO A 76 5.33 22.12 10.15
C PRO A 76 5.05 20.63 10.28
N ARG A 77 5.90 19.80 9.67
CA ARG A 77 5.87 18.35 9.94
C ARG A 77 6.11 18.12 11.42
N LEU A 78 5.29 17.27 12.04
CA LEU A 78 5.49 16.84 13.42
C LEU A 78 6.86 16.16 13.55
N SER A 79 7.49 16.33 14.72
CA SER A 79 8.72 15.61 15.03
C SER A 79 8.48 14.10 15.12
N ARG A 80 9.54 13.30 15.00
CA ARG A 80 9.45 11.83 15.11
C ARG A 80 8.90 11.43 16.47
N GLU A 81 9.36 12.11 17.51
CA GLU A 81 8.96 11.92 18.90
C GLU A 81 7.47 12.21 19.11
N ALA A 82 6.96 13.26 18.47
CA ALA A 82 5.53 13.59 18.48
C ALA A 82 4.67 12.53 17.75
N GLN A 83 5.29 11.63 16.98
CA GLN A 83 4.66 10.49 16.31
C GLN A 83 4.96 9.15 17.02
N GLY A 84 5.63 9.16 18.18
CA GLY A 84 6.05 7.95 18.89
C GLY A 84 7.17 7.18 18.18
N LEU A 85 7.89 7.82 17.26
CA LEU A 85 9.00 7.23 16.52
C LEU A 85 10.35 7.55 17.19
N PRO A 86 11.34 6.66 17.06
CA PRO A 86 12.68 6.92 17.58
C PRO A 86 13.36 8.08 16.84
N VAL A 87 14.02 8.95 17.61
CA VAL A 87 14.82 10.08 17.10
C VAL A 87 15.86 9.57 16.10
N ASN A 88 16.60 8.53 16.52
CA ASN A 88 17.64 7.86 15.76
C ASN A 88 17.20 6.41 15.49
N GLY A 89 17.06 6.05 14.22
CA GLY A 89 16.54 4.74 13.84
C GLY A 89 16.01 4.71 12.42
N PHE A 90 16.09 3.54 11.80
CA PHE A 90 15.46 3.30 10.51
C PHE A 90 13.97 2.98 10.73
N VAL A 91 13.10 3.70 10.02
CA VAL A 91 11.65 3.50 10.11
C VAL A 91 11.20 2.78 8.84
N PHE A 92 10.90 1.49 8.94
CA PHE A 92 10.12 0.79 7.93
C PHE A 92 8.66 1.23 8.07
N CYS A 93 7.96 1.50 6.98
CA CYS A 93 6.55 1.87 7.05
C CYS A 93 5.70 1.11 6.04
N CYS A 94 4.50 0.77 6.45
CA CYS A 94 3.45 0.26 5.56
C CYS A 94 2.10 0.83 6.02
N HIS A 95 1.70 1.94 5.40
CA HIS A 95 0.41 2.58 5.65
C HIS A 95 -0.70 2.02 4.75
N SER A 96 -0.74 0.69 4.62
CA SER A 96 -1.82 -0.02 3.95
C SER A 96 -2.88 -0.46 4.96
N ARG A 97 -4.11 -0.67 4.49
CA ARG A 97 -5.16 -1.31 5.30
C ARG A 97 -4.71 -2.72 5.74
N PRO A 98 -5.09 -3.19 6.94
CA PRO A 98 -4.63 -4.47 7.50
C PRO A 98 -4.92 -5.67 6.62
N GLU A 99 -6.05 -5.68 5.90
CA GLU A 99 -6.44 -6.76 5.00
C GLU A 99 -5.48 -6.96 3.81
N LYS A 100 -4.56 -6.01 3.58
CA LYS A 100 -3.48 -6.13 2.59
C LYS A 100 -2.19 -6.71 3.17
N ILE A 101 -2.13 -6.94 4.48
CA ILE A 101 -0.96 -7.47 5.16
C ILE A 101 -1.18 -8.96 5.37
N ASP A 102 -0.66 -9.75 4.43
CA ASP A 102 -0.68 -11.20 4.56
C ASP A 102 0.23 -11.68 5.71
N PRO A 103 -0.15 -12.73 6.48
CA PRO A 103 0.65 -13.21 7.60
C PRO A 103 2.09 -13.60 7.24
N SER A 104 2.34 -14.15 6.04
CA SER A 104 3.70 -14.50 5.59
C SER A 104 4.53 -13.24 5.31
N THR A 105 3.89 -12.19 4.81
CA THR A 105 4.51 -10.89 4.55
C THR A 105 4.88 -10.21 5.88
N PHE A 106 3.96 -10.20 6.84
CA PHE A 106 4.22 -9.64 8.17
C PHE A 106 5.40 -10.34 8.86
N ARG A 107 5.41 -11.68 8.87
CA ARG A 107 6.52 -12.47 9.42
C ARG A 107 7.84 -12.19 8.72
N SER A 108 7.84 -12.03 7.40
CA SER A 108 9.05 -11.67 6.64
C SER A 108 9.61 -10.31 7.08
N TRP A 109 8.74 -9.33 7.35
CA TRP A 109 9.17 -8.03 7.89
C TRP A 109 9.75 -8.16 9.31
N LEU A 110 9.11 -8.94 10.18
CA LEU A 110 9.63 -9.18 11.53
C LEU A 110 10.98 -9.91 11.50
N GLN A 111 11.16 -10.89 10.62
CA GLN A 111 12.44 -11.57 10.42
C GLN A 111 13.56 -10.58 10.04
N VAL A 112 13.28 -9.67 9.10
CA VAL A 112 14.23 -8.62 8.72
C VAL A 112 14.51 -7.69 9.91
N LEU A 113 13.47 -7.26 10.62
CA LEU A 113 13.60 -6.38 11.78
C LEU A 113 14.45 -7.01 12.89
N THR A 114 14.21 -8.29 13.21
CA THR A 114 14.98 -9.05 14.19
C THR A 114 16.44 -9.18 13.77
N LYS A 115 16.71 -9.55 12.51
CA LYS A 115 18.08 -9.64 12.00
C LYS A 115 18.83 -8.31 12.06
N LEU A 116 18.19 -7.21 11.68
CA LEU A 116 18.79 -5.88 11.73
C LEU A 116 19.06 -5.41 13.16
N ARG A 117 18.22 -5.79 14.13
CA ARG A 117 18.46 -5.49 15.56
C ARG A 117 19.59 -6.35 16.16
N GLN A 118 19.83 -7.55 15.62
CA GLN A 118 20.85 -8.48 16.09
C GLN A 118 22.22 -8.25 15.44
N GLN A 119 22.24 -7.90 14.15
CA GLN A 119 23.46 -7.59 13.41
C GLN A 119 23.89 -6.17 13.76
N GLY A 120 24.96 -6.04 14.56
CA GLY A 120 25.56 -4.75 14.95
C GLY A 120 26.17 -3.92 13.81
N ASP A 121 25.83 -4.21 12.55
CA ASP A 121 26.28 -3.50 11.34
C ASP A 121 25.55 -2.16 11.13
N ILE A 122 24.42 -1.97 11.82
CA ILE A 122 23.84 -0.65 12.04
C ILE A 122 24.23 -0.27 13.47
N PRO A 123 24.80 0.93 13.73
CA PRO A 123 25.28 1.30 15.05
C PRO A 123 24.26 0.89 16.10
N SER A 124 24.71 0.21 17.16
CA SER A 124 23.93 -0.38 18.28
C SER A 124 22.96 0.59 19.02
N GLN A 125 22.74 1.77 18.45
CA GLN A 125 21.83 2.84 18.82
C GLN A 125 20.60 2.95 17.91
N THR A 126 20.48 2.20 16.80
CA THR A 126 19.29 2.29 15.93
C THR A 126 18.16 1.37 16.38
N ASN A 127 17.17 1.96 17.04
CA ASN A 127 15.83 1.40 17.23
C ASN A 127 15.12 1.29 15.87
N ALA A 128 15.49 0.32 15.03
CA ALA A 128 14.72 0.06 13.81
C ALA A 128 13.28 -0.30 14.21
N VAL A 129 12.29 0.33 13.57
CA VAL A 129 10.87 0.14 13.88
C VAL A 129 10.06 -0.13 12.61
N LEU A 130 8.96 -0.86 12.78
CA LEU A 130 7.95 -1.06 11.76
C LEU A 130 6.73 -0.20 12.13
N TRP A 131 6.43 0.80 11.29
CA TRP A 131 5.33 1.74 11.48
C TRP A 131 4.18 1.39 10.55
N LEU A 132 3.05 1.00 11.14
CA LEU A 132 1.86 0.52 10.43
C LEU A 132 0.68 1.45 10.67
N LEU A 133 -0.23 1.52 9.69
CA LEU A 133 -1.51 2.21 9.86
C LEU A 133 -2.39 1.41 10.84
N ARG A 134 -2.73 2.02 11.98
CA ARG A 134 -3.61 1.41 12.98
C ARG A 134 -5.05 1.36 12.46
N SER A 135 -5.66 0.17 12.53
CA SER A 135 -7.05 -0.07 12.12
C SER A 135 -7.84 -0.77 13.25
N GLY A 136 -7.76 -0.21 14.46
CA GLY A 136 -8.46 -0.69 15.66
C GLY A 136 -7.59 -1.53 16.61
N ASP A 137 -8.10 -1.72 17.82
CA ASP A 137 -7.36 -2.37 18.93
C ASP A 137 -7.06 -3.84 18.67
N ALA A 138 -7.98 -4.56 18.05
CA ALA A 138 -7.81 -5.98 17.75
C ALA A 138 -6.63 -6.22 16.78
N MET A 139 -6.49 -5.36 15.76
CA MET A 139 -5.35 -5.44 14.84
C MET A 139 -4.04 -5.23 15.59
N GLU A 140 -3.95 -4.15 16.37
CA GLU A 140 -2.73 -3.82 17.10
C GLU A 140 -2.36 -4.94 18.09
N HIS A 141 -3.34 -5.42 18.86
CA HIS A 141 -3.14 -6.53 19.79
C HIS A 141 -2.61 -7.77 19.08
N ASN A 142 -3.27 -8.21 18.00
CA ASN A 142 -2.89 -9.43 17.29
C ASN A 142 -1.49 -9.34 16.68
N LEU A 143 -1.14 -8.22 16.05
CA LEU A 143 0.18 -8.03 15.44
C LEU A 143 1.28 -7.96 16.50
N ARG A 144 1.02 -7.32 17.65
CA ARG A 144 1.96 -7.29 18.78
C ARG A 144 2.13 -8.67 19.42
N GLN A 145 1.06 -9.46 19.58
CA GLN A 145 1.17 -10.83 20.08
C GLN A 145 2.03 -11.68 19.17
N ILE A 146 1.81 -11.66 17.85
CA ILE A 146 2.64 -12.40 16.88
C ILE A 146 4.11 -11.95 16.97
N ALA A 147 4.38 -10.64 17.06
CA ALA A 147 5.74 -10.13 17.18
C ALA A 147 6.44 -10.59 18.47
N LYS A 148 5.70 -10.63 19.58
CA LYS A 148 6.21 -11.08 20.86
C LYS A 148 6.43 -12.60 20.91
N GLU A 149 5.42 -13.37 20.54
CA GLU A 149 5.41 -14.83 20.66
C GLU A 149 6.39 -15.50 19.68
N GLU A 150 6.46 -15.03 18.43
CA GLU A 150 7.27 -15.67 17.40
C GLU A 150 8.69 -15.08 17.30
N PHE A 151 8.89 -13.81 17.68
CA PHE A 151 10.14 -13.10 17.45
C PHE A 151 10.75 -12.44 18.70
N GLY A 152 10.07 -12.47 19.85
CA GLY A 152 10.55 -11.83 21.07
C GLY A 152 10.68 -10.30 20.95
N LEU A 153 9.90 -9.68 20.07
CA LEU A 153 9.91 -8.22 19.85
C LEU A 153 8.80 -7.56 20.68
N GLU A 154 9.13 -6.45 21.34
CA GLU A 154 8.17 -5.55 22.01
C GLU A 154 7.73 -4.38 21.10
#